data_AF-A0A5C7J7A6-F1
#
_entry.id   AF-A0A5C7J7A6-F1
#
_cell.length_a   1.000
_cell.length_b   1.000
_cell.length_c   1.000
_cell.angle_alpha   90.00
_cell.angle_beta   90.00
_cell.angle_gamma   90.00
#
_symmetry.space_group_name_H-M   'P 1'
#
loop_
_entity.id
_entity.type
_entity.pdbx_description
1 polymer ?
#
loop_
_entity_poly.entity_id
_entity_poly.type
_entity_poly.pdbx_seq_one_letter_code
_entity_poly.pdbx_strand_id
1 'polypeptide(L)'
;MDTPVNVEPYGQKRITLSELVAKIRRFMRDRAVLNRLIAGQESSDEDIMLAIDLCISDFNHTPPPIGKFDFNTPPPLYLLMYGTVVKLLESKGLLESRNALPFNDGGISFAANQDQRTQAWLAHFSNKFETDKLKWKVSKNIEDSWGVSLSSEYLIVNNIGWISMIY
;
A
#
# COMPACT_ATOMS: atom_id res chain seq x y z
N MET A 1 3.88 -13.06 -32.52
CA MET A 1 4.04 -14.51 -32.33
C MET A 1 4.18 -14.71 -30.84
N ASP A 2 3.04 -14.77 -30.15
CA ASP A 2 3.00 -14.87 -28.70
C ASP A 2 3.44 -16.27 -28.29
N THR A 3 4.56 -16.36 -27.59
CA THR A 3 4.99 -17.63 -26.99
C THR A 3 4.01 -18.02 -25.89
N PRO A 4 3.55 -19.28 -25.83
CA PRO A 4 2.74 -19.75 -24.72
C PRO A 4 3.64 -19.77 -23.47
N VAL A 5 3.48 -18.76 -22.61
CA VAL A 5 4.07 -18.80 -21.28
C VAL A 5 3.41 -19.98 -20.58
N ASN A 6 4.21 -20.99 -20.21
CA ASN A 6 3.79 -22.07 -19.33
C ASN A 6 3.33 -21.43 -18.02
N VAL A 7 2.03 -21.17 -17.90
CA VAL A 7 1.44 -20.68 -16.66
C VAL A 7 1.21 -21.93 -15.83
N GLU A 8 2.05 -22.14 -14.82
CA GLU A 8 1.73 -23.11 -13.77
C GLU A 8 0.31 -22.81 -13.27
N PRO A 9 -0.59 -23.82 -13.16
CA PRO A 9 -2.03 -23.60 -12.99
C PRO A 9 -2.42 -22.84 -11.71
N TYR A 10 -1.47 -22.67 -10.78
CA TYR A 10 -1.63 -21.93 -9.53
C TYR A 10 -0.51 -20.91 -9.25
N GLY A 11 0.41 -20.72 -10.21
CA GLY A 11 1.48 -19.74 -10.09
C GLY A 11 0.96 -18.33 -10.40
N GLN A 12 1.13 -17.39 -9.48
CA GLN A 12 0.86 -15.98 -9.80
C GLN A 12 1.76 -15.58 -10.98
N LYS A 13 1.14 -15.19 -12.11
CA LYS A 13 1.86 -14.62 -13.26
C LYS A 13 2.80 -13.53 -12.73
N ARG A 14 4.10 -13.62 -13.04
CA ARG A 14 5.03 -12.51 -12.77
C ARG A 14 4.50 -11.26 -13.47
N ILE A 15 4.20 -10.23 -12.70
CA ILE A 15 3.65 -8.96 -13.19
C ILE A 15 4.82 -8.02 -13.42
N THR A 16 4.91 -7.45 -14.61
CA THR A 16 5.88 -6.40 -14.92
C THR A 16 5.46 -5.07 -14.28
N LEU A 17 6.40 -4.16 -14.03
CA LEU A 17 6.10 -2.86 -13.41
C LEU A 17 5.11 -2.03 -14.25
N SER A 18 5.24 -2.06 -15.58
CA SER A 18 4.30 -1.41 -16.50
C SER A 18 2.90 -1.99 -16.42
N GLU A 19 2.77 -3.32 -16.29
CA GLU A 19 1.47 -3.98 -16.06
C GLU A 19 0.88 -3.59 -14.70
N LEU A 20 1.70 -3.41 -13.67
CA LEU A 20 1.25 -2.96 -12.35
C LEU A 20 0.68 -1.54 -12.41
N VAL A 21 1.41 -0.61 -13.03
CA VAL A 21 0.94 0.78 -13.27
C VAL A 21 -0.37 0.76 -14.06
N ALA A 22 -0.46 -0.03 -15.13
CA ALA A 22 -1.68 -0.16 -15.92
C ALA A 22 -2.86 -0.72 -15.11
N LYS A 23 -2.62 -1.66 -14.19
CA LYS A 23 -3.64 -2.20 -13.27
C LYS A 23 -4.13 -1.14 -12.28
N ILE A 24 -3.23 -0.36 -11.69
CA ILE A 24 -3.56 0.73 -10.75
C ILE A 24 -4.38 1.81 -11.48
N ARG A 25 -3.91 2.24 -12.66
CA ARG A 25 -4.64 3.18 -13.51
C ARG A 25 -6.05 2.68 -13.84
N ARG A 26 -6.18 1.39 -14.19
CA ARG A 26 -7.48 0.77 -14.45
C ARG A 26 -8.37 0.72 -13.20
N PHE A 27 -7.79 0.48 -12.02
CA PHE A 27 -8.51 0.47 -10.75
C PHE A 27 -9.07 1.85 -10.41
N MET A 28 -8.27 2.91 -10.57
CA MET A 28 -8.72 4.29 -10.38
C MET A 28 -9.66 4.79 -11.48
N ARG A 29 -9.76 4.06 -12.59
CA ARG A 29 -10.46 4.48 -13.82
C ARG A 29 -9.90 5.77 -14.43
N ASP A 30 -8.62 6.06 -14.18
CA ASP A 30 -7.92 7.22 -14.73
C ASP A 30 -7.58 6.99 -16.20
N ARG A 31 -8.48 7.43 -17.10
CA ARG A 31 -8.30 7.35 -18.55
C ARG A 31 -8.70 8.68 -19.16
N ALA A 32 -7.95 9.14 -20.15
CA ALA A 32 -8.24 10.39 -20.87
C ALA A 32 -9.69 10.45 -21.41
N VAL A 33 -10.25 9.32 -21.84
CA VAL A 33 -11.65 9.24 -22.32
C VAL A 33 -12.69 9.47 -21.21
N LEU A 34 -12.35 9.15 -19.96
CA LEU A 34 -13.24 9.29 -18.80
C LEU A 34 -13.06 10.64 -18.08
N ASN A 35 -11.90 11.28 -18.24
CA ASN A 35 -11.57 12.54 -17.61
C ASN A 35 -12.19 13.71 -18.39
N ARG A 36 -13.42 14.10 -18.01
CA ARG A 36 -14.17 15.16 -18.70
C ARG A 36 -13.63 16.57 -18.47
N LEU A 37 -12.96 16.80 -17.34
CA LEU A 37 -12.51 18.13 -16.90
C LEU A 37 -11.02 18.38 -17.16
N ILE A 38 -10.24 17.32 -17.42
CA ILE A 38 -8.80 17.39 -17.62
C ILE A 38 -8.50 16.70 -18.96
N ALA A 39 -7.84 17.39 -19.88
CA ALA A 39 -7.39 16.80 -21.14
C ALA A 39 -6.16 15.91 -20.87
N GLY A 40 -6.38 14.67 -20.42
CA GLY A 40 -5.29 13.73 -20.15
C GLY A 40 -5.56 12.77 -18.98
N GLN A 41 -4.48 12.23 -18.44
CA GLN A 41 -4.49 11.43 -17.22
C GLN A 41 -4.32 12.35 -16.01
N GLU A 42 -4.98 12.00 -14.91
CA GLU A 42 -4.91 12.79 -13.67
C GLU A 42 -3.60 12.55 -12.92
N SER A 43 -3.07 11.32 -12.97
CA SER A 43 -1.77 10.98 -12.38
C SER A 43 -0.83 10.44 -13.46
N SER A 44 0.39 10.99 -13.50
CA SER A 44 1.42 10.52 -14.42
C SER A 44 1.89 9.10 -14.04
N ASP A 45 2.55 8.40 -14.97
CA ASP A 45 3.16 7.10 -14.67
C ASP A 45 4.21 7.23 -13.54
N GLU A 46 4.96 8.34 -13.52
CA GLU A 46 5.97 8.65 -12.51
C GLU A 46 5.35 8.84 -11.12
N ASP A 47 4.22 9.55 -11.03
CA ASP A 47 3.49 9.72 -9.76
C ASP A 47 2.98 8.38 -9.22
N ILE A 48 2.49 7.51 -10.11
CA ILE A 48 2.05 6.16 -9.73
C ILE A 48 3.24 5.35 -9.24
N MET A 49 4.40 5.44 -9.90
CA MET A 49 5.61 4.76 -9.45
C MET A 49 6.10 5.23 -8.08
N LEU A 50 6.10 6.55 -7.85
CA LEU A 50 6.43 7.13 -6.54
C LEU A 50 5.47 6.64 -5.46
N ALA A 51 4.16 6.60 -5.76
CA ALA A 51 3.15 6.11 -4.82
C ALA A 51 3.34 4.61 -4.49
N ILE A 52 3.77 3.79 -5.46
CA ILE A 52 4.10 2.37 -5.22
C ILE A 52 5.29 2.27 -4.26
N ASP A 53 6.36 3.03 -4.49
CA ASP A 53 7.55 3.02 -3.63
C ASP A 53 7.22 3.46 -2.19
N LEU A 54 6.46 4.54 -2.05
CA LEU A 54 5.96 5.00 -0.76
C LEU A 54 5.07 3.96 -0.07
N CYS A 55 4.23 3.24 -0.81
CA CYS A 55 3.41 2.15 -0.26
C CYS A 55 4.26 0.99 0.24
N ILE A 56 5.29 0.59 -0.49
CA ILE A 56 6.22 -0.48 -0.07
C ILE A 56 7.01 -0.04 1.16
N SER A 57 7.48 1.21 1.17
CA SER A 57 8.18 1.79 2.32
C SER A 57 7.30 1.83 3.56
N ASP A 58 6.06 2.31 3.45
CA ASP A 58 5.09 2.33 4.54
C ASP A 58 4.80 0.92 5.08
N PHE A 59 4.63 -0.04 4.18
CA PHE A 59 4.41 -1.44 4.53
C PHE A 59 5.58 -2.04 5.32
N ASN A 60 6.81 -1.74 4.91
CA ASN A 60 8.03 -2.19 5.58
C ASN A 60 8.21 -1.55 6.97
N HIS A 61 7.83 -0.29 7.13
CA HIS A 61 7.98 0.45 8.40
C HIS A 61 6.83 0.20 9.39
N THR A 62 5.70 -0.33 8.95
CA THR A 62 4.57 -0.64 9.84
C THR A 62 4.87 -1.92 10.64
N PRO A 63 4.81 -1.95 11.98
CA PRO A 63 4.93 -3.19 12.75
C PRO A 63 3.76 -4.16 12.47
N PRO A 64 3.92 -5.49 12.64
CA PRO A 64 5.13 -6.22 13.03
C PRO A 64 6.16 -6.35 11.88
N PRO A 65 7.46 -6.39 12.17
CA PRO A 65 8.49 -6.65 11.15
C PRO A 65 8.48 -8.12 10.75
N ILE A 66 8.19 -8.42 9.48
CA ILE A 66 8.09 -9.79 8.91
C ILE A 66 9.03 -9.98 7.71
N GLY A 67 10.11 -9.21 7.69
CA GLY A 67 11.05 -9.14 6.56
C GLY A 67 10.96 -7.84 5.76
N LYS A 68 11.77 -7.77 4.69
CA LYS A 68 11.83 -6.63 3.77
C LYS A 68 11.15 -6.98 2.45
N PHE A 69 10.27 -6.10 1.99
CA PHE A 69 9.60 -6.20 0.69
C PHE A 69 10.16 -5.16 -0.27
N ASP A 70 10.30 -5.52 -1.53
CA ASP A 70 10.78 -4.65 -2.61
C ASP A 70 10.02 -4.95 -3.93
N PHE A 71 10.49 -4.41 -5.07
CA PHE A 71 9.84 -4.67 -6.36
C PHE A 71 9.96 -6.13 -6.84
N ASN A 72 10.95 -6.87 -6.36
CA ASN A 72 11.16 -8.29 -6.69
C ASN A 72 10.34 -9.19 -5.77
N THR A 73 10.17 -8.79 -4.51
CA THR A 73 9.34 -9.44 -3.48
C THR A 73 8.28 -8.47 -2.97
N PRO A 74 7.29 -8.09 -3.80
CA PRO A 74 6.30 -7.10 -3.42
C PRO A 74 5.35 -7.64 -2.34
N PRO A 75 4.73 -6.74 -1.54
CA PRO A 75 3.59 -7.10 -0.71
C PRO A 75 2.46 -7.71 -1.55
N PRO A 76 1.46 -8.37 -0.92
CA PRO A 76 0.32 -8.93 -1.64
C PRO A 76 -0.31 -7.91 -2.60
N LEU A 77 -0.52 -8.31 -3.85
CA LEU A 77 -0.95 -7.40 -4.93
C LEU A 77 -2.16 -6.54 -4.56
N TYR A 78 -3.14 -7.13 -3.86
CA TYR A 78 -4.32 -6.41 -3.40
C TYR A 78 -3.96 -5.24 -2.46
N LEU A 79 -3.12 -5.50 -1.45
CA LEU A 79 -2.67 -4.49 -0.50
C LEU A 79 -1.81 -3.44 -1.19
N LEU A 80 -0.91 -3.86 -2.09
CA LEU A 80 -0.06 -2.94 -2.84
C LEU A 80 -0.88 -1.99 -3.71
N MET A 81 -1.88 -2.50 -4.44
CA MET A 81 -2.78 -1.68 -5.25
C MET A 81 -3.60 -0.71 -4.39
N TYR A 82 -4.16 -1.18 -3.28
CA TYR A 82 -4.96 -0.33 -2.38
C TYR A 82 -4.11 0.76 -1.73
N GLY A 83 -2.94 0.42 -1.18
CA GLY A 83 -2.05 1.37 -0.54
C GLY A 83 -1.50 2.40 -1.53
N THR A 84 -1.20 1.98 -2.77
CA THR A 84 -0.78 2.93 -3.83
C THR A 84 -1.88 3.97 -4.10
N VAL A 85 -3.15 3.56 -4.16
CA VAL A 85 -4.28 4.47 -4.37
C VAL A 85 -4.44 5.42 -3.19
N VAL A 86 -4.25 4.96 -1.96
CA VAL A 86 -4.23 5.82 -0.77
C VAL A 86 -3.15 6.90 -0.92
N LYS A 87 -1.92 6.54 -1.30
CA LYS A 87 -0.82 7.51 -1.49
C LYS A 87 -1.09 8.51 -2.62
N LEU A 88 -1.73 8.08 -3.71
CA LEU A 88 -2.15 8.98 -4.78
C LEU A 88 -3.24 9.96 -4.31
N LEU A 89 -4.23 9.48 -3.56
CA LEU A 89 -5.28 10.35 -2.99
C LEU A 89 -4.72 11.33 -1.95
N GLU A 90 -3.75 10.91 -1.12
CA GLU A 90 -3.04 11.79 -0.19
C GLU A 90 -2.31 12.91 -0.93
N SER A 91 -1.56 12.57 -2.00
CA SER A 91 -0.86 13.54 -2.84
C SER A 91 -1.82 14.54 -3.48
N LYS A 92 -2.95 14.06 -4.03
CA LYS A 92 -3.97 14.92 -4.61
C LYS A 92 -4.61 15.85 -3.57
N GLY A 93 -4.97 15.32 -2.41
CA GLY A 93 -5.52 16.13 -1.30
C GLY A 93 -4.55 17.22 -0.85
N LEU A 94 -3.24 16.93 -0.83
CA LEU A 94 -2.21 17.91 -0.54
C LEU A 94 -2.13 19.01 -1.62
N LEU A 95 -2.23 18.64 -2.90
CA LEU A 95 -2.25 19.61 -4.01
C LEU A 95 -3.49 20.51 -3.95
N GLU A 96 -4.67 19.96 -3.71
CA GLU A 96 -5.90 20.74 -3.52
C GLU A 96 -5.77 21.71 -2.33
N SER A 97 -5.22 21.24 -1.21
CA SER A 97 -4.98 22.08 -0.03
C SER A 97 -4.01 23.23 -0.33
N ARG A 98 -2.93 22.98 -1.07
CA ARG A 98 -1.98 24.02 -1.50
C ARG A 98 -2.59 25.04 -2.46
N ASN A 99 -3.51 24.60 -3.30
CA ASN A 99 -4.19 25.47 -4.27
C ASN A 99 -5.39 26.22 -3.67
N ALA A 100 -5.84 25.83 -2.47
CA ALA A 100 -7.00 26.42 -1.78
C ALA A 100 -6.66 27.63 -0.89
N LEU A 101 -5.48 28.24 -1.06
CA LEU A 101 -5.09 29.42 -0.28
C LEU A 101 -6.07 30.58 -0.55
N PRO A 102 -6.79 31.07 0.48
CA PRO A 102 -7.79 32.11 0.28
C PRO A 102 -7.09 33.42 -0.10
N PHE A 103 -7.38 33.91 -1.29
CA PHE A 103 -7.00 35.24 -1.74
C PHE A 103 -8.22 36.16 -1.64
N ASN A 104 -8.05 37.30 -0.96
CA ASN A 104 -9.10 38.29 -0.80
C ASN A 104 -8.70 39.53 -1.58
N ASP A 105 -9.45 39.81 -2.65
CA ASP A 105 -9.29 41.01 -3.46
C ASP A 105 -10.63 41.73 -3.53
N GLY A 106 -10.65 42.98 -3.08
CA GLY A 106 -11.82 43.85 -3.16
C GLY A 106 -13.09 43.36 -2.44
N GLY A 107 -12.99 42.47 -1.45
CA GLY A 107 -14.14 41.97 -0.69
C GLY A 107 -14.88 40.78 -1.30
N ILE A 108 -14.37 40.22 -2.41
CA ILE A 108 -14.86 38.96 -2.99
C ILE A 108 -13.94 37.84 -2.53
N SER A 109 -14.47 36.93 -1.71
CA SER A 109 -13.77 35.72 -1.29
C SER A 109 -14.09 34.58 -2.27
N PHE A 110 -13.09 34.11 -3.02
CA PHE A 110 -13.21 32.88 -3.78
C PHE A 110 -12.81 31.72 -2.88
N ALA A 111 -13.80 31.01 -2.33
CA ALA A 111 -13.54 29.73 -1.69
C ALA A 111 -13.19 28.72 -2.79
N ALA A 112 -11.94 28.25 -2.81
CA ALA A 112 -11.57 27.13 -3.66
C ALA A 112 -12.46 25.94 -3.29
N ASN A 113 -13.12 25.37 -4.30
CA ASN A 113 -14.10 24.31 -4.12
C ASN A 113 -13.39 23.04 -3.65
N GLN A 114 -13.32 22.81 -2.34
CA GLN A 114 -12.70 21.62 -1.76
C GLN A 114 -13.60 20.42 -2.05
N ASP A 115 -13.11 19.42 -2.79
CA ASP A 115 -13.91 18.23 -3.08
C ASP A 115 -13.95 17.32 -1.84
N GLN A 116 -14.94 17.58 -0.98
CA GLN A 116 -15.16 16.83 0.25
C GLN A 116 -15.37 15.32 0.00
N ARG A 117 -15.72 14.92 -1.23
CA ARG A 117 -15.78 13.52 -1.64
C ARG A 117 -14.41 12.85 -1.70
N THR A 118 -13.39 13.54 -2.20
CA THR A 118 -12.01 13.02 -2.23
C THR A 118 -11.51 12.74 -0.81
N GLN A 119 -11.80 13.63 0.15
CA GLN A 119 -11.47 13.39 1.56
C GLN A 119 -12.24 12.21 2.17
N ALA A 120 -13.53 12.07 1.86
CA ALA A 120 -14.34 10.94 2.34
C ALA A 120 -13.83 9.59 1.81
N TRP A 121 -13.48 9.52 0.52
CA TRP A 121 -12.89 8.33 -0.07
C TRP A 121 -11.52 8.03 0.52
N LEU A 122 -10.66 9.03 0.71
CA LEU A 122 -9.36 8.87 1.34
C LEU A 122 -9.49 8.24 2.74
N ALA A 123 -10.40 8.76 3.57
CA ALA A 123 -10.65 8.20 4.90
C ALA A 123 -11.10 6.73 4.83
N HIS A 124 -12.02 6.40 3.92
CA HIS A 124 -12.49 5.04 3.74
C HIS A 124 -11.38 4.08 3.29
N PHE A 125 -10.59 4.47 2.28
CA PHE A 125 -9.51 3.64 1.74
C PHE A 125 -8.36 3.49 2.73
N SER A 126 -7.97 4.56 3.41
CA SER A 126 -6.89 4.55 4.40
C SER A 126 -7.22 3.62 5.58
N ASN A 127 -8.40 3.75 6.18
CA ASN A 127 -8.83 2.88 7.29
C ASN A 127 -8.85 1.40 6.90
N LYS A 128 -9.34 1.11 5.68
CA LYS A 128 -9.37 -0.26 5.16
C LYS A 128 -7.96 -0.80 4.93
N PHE A 129 -7.09 -0.01 4.31
CA PHE A 129 -5.70 -0.40 4.03
C PHE A 129 -4.93 -0.69 5.32
N GLU A 130 -5.00 0.18 6.32
CA GLU A 130 -4.34 -0.02 7.62
C GLU A 130 -4.81 -1.29 8.32
N THR A 131 -6.13 -1.53 8.32
CA THR A 131 -6.73 -2.72 8.92
C THR A 131 -6.27 -4.00 8.22
N ASP A 132 -6.35 -4.04 6.88
CA ASP A 132 -6.01 -5.22 6.10
C ASP A 132 -4.49 -5.48 6.12
N LYS A 133 -3.67 -4.42 6.09
CA LYS A 133 -2.20 -4.47 6.26
C LYS A 133 -1.86 -5.12 7.60
N LEU A 134 -2.39 -4.63 8.71
CA LEU A 134 -2.12 -5.18 10.04
C LEU A 134 -2.54 -6.65 10.15
N LYS A 135 -3.76 -6.99 9.71
CA LYS A 135 -4.26 -8.38 9.75
C LYS A 135 -3.37 -9.32 8.97
N TRP A 136 -2.94 -8.93 7.77
CA TRP A 136 -2.07 -9.76 6.96
C TRP A 136 -0.70 -9.95 7.61
N LYS A 137 -0.08 -8.86 8.10
CA LYS A 137 1.24 -8.94 8.74
C LYS A 137 1.22 -9.78 10.01
N VAL A 138 0.17 -9.65 10.84
CA VAL A 138 -0.02 -10.50 12.02
C VAL A 138 -0.21 -11.96 11.63
N SER A 139 -1.05 -12.25 10.63
CA SER A 139 -1.25 -13.61 10.14
C SER A 139 0.06 -14.22 9.64
N LYS A 140 0.87 -13.45 8.90
CA LYS A 140 2.16 -13.92 8.38
C LYS A 140 3.16 -14.17 9.49
N ASN A 141 3.23 -13.29 10.48
CA ASN A 141 4.08 -13.48 11.66
C ASN A 141 3.70 -14.72 12.47
N ILE A 142 2.40 -15.01 12.60
CA ILE A 142 1.89 -16.21 13.27
C ILE A 142 2.25 -17.47 12.47
N GLU A 143 2.10 -17.42 11.14
CA GLU A 143 2.49 -18.50 10.24
C GLU A 143 4.00 -18.80 10.36
N ASP A 144 4.84 -17.77 10.38
CA ASP A 144 6.30 -17.94 10.52
C ASP A 144 6.70 -18.46 11.91
N SER A 145 5.84 -18.26 12.92
CA SER A 145 6.01 -18.82 14.26
C SER A 145 5.52 -20.27 14.39
N TRP A 146 4.77 -20.78 13.40
CA TRP A 146 4.19 -22.11 13.46
C TRP A 146 5.26 -23.17 13.18
N GLY A 147 5.57 -24.00 14.17
CA GLY A 147 6.57 -25.08 14.06
C GLY A 147 7.98 -24.69 14.49
N VAL A 148 8.24 -23.40 14.72
CA VAL A 148 9.39 -22.93 15.49
C VAL A 148 8.91 -22.84 16.93
N SER A 149 9.49 -23.60 17.87
CA SER A 149 9.22 -23.37 19.29
C SER A 149 9.69 -21.97 19.64
N LEU A 150 8.80 -20.99 19.56
CA LEU A 150 8.94 -19.74 20.29
C LEU A 150 9.19 -20.15 21.73
N SER A 151 10.41 -19.92 22.20
CA SER A 151 10.84 -20.35 23.52
C SER A 151 9.96 -19.62 24.52
N SER A 152 8.89 -20.28 24.95
CA SER A 152 8.07 -19.80 26.06
C SER A 152 8.99 -19.65 27.26
N GLU A 153 8.85 -18.57 28.00
CA GLU A 153 9.61 -18.34 29.24
C GLU A 153 9.42 -19.53 30.21
N TYR A 154 8.26 -20.19 30.15
CA TYR A 154 7.97 -21.44 30.88
C TYR A 154 8.90 -22.60 30.50
N LEU A 155 9.33 -22.72 29.25
CA LEU A 155 10.26 -23.75 28.80
C LEU A 155 11.69 -23.47 29.29
N ILE A 156 12.10 -22.20 29.34
CA ILE A 156 13.41 -21.79 29.87
C ILE A 156 13.47 -22.00 31.39
N VAL A 157 12.45 -21.53 32.12
CA VAL A 157 12.39 -21.64 33.59
C VAL A 157 12.28 -23.10 34.04
N ASN A 158 11.47 -23.92 33.36
CA ASN A 158 11.31 -25.33 33.74
C ASN A 158 12.51 -26.20 33.34
N ASN A 159 13.31 -25.80 32.34
CA ASN A 159 14.48 -26.57 31.89
C ASN A 159 15.82 -26.07 32.50
N ILE A 160 15.84 -24.91 33.15
CA ILE A 160 16.99 -24.38 33.91
C ILE A 160 17.38 -25.29 35.10
N GLY A 161 16.46 -26.12 35.60
CA GLY A 161 16.76 -27.10 36.64
C GLY A 161 17.75 -28.20 36.24
N TRP A 162 17.98 -28.40 34.93
CA TRP A 162 18.87 -29.45 34.42
C TRP A 162 20.30 -28.96 34.09
N ILE A 163 20.51 -27.65 34.01
CA ILE A 163 21.82 -27.06 33.65
C ILE A 163 22.68 -26.74 34.88
N SER A 164 22.12 -26.72 36.10
CA SER A 164 22.89 -26.45 37.32
C SER A 164 23.51 -27.67 38.00
N MET A 165 23.53 -28.84 37.36
CA MET A 165 24.15 -30.08 37.90
C MET A 165 25.33 -30.59 37.06
N ILE A 166 26.00 -29.73 36.27
CA ILE A 166 27.24 -30.07 35.56
C ILE A 166 28.36 -29.07 35.86
N TYR A 167 28.49 -28.71 37.14
CA TYR A 167 29.75 -28.23 37.74
C TYR A 167 29.79 -28.61 39.22
#